data_AF-A0A839W9N2-F1
#
_entry.id   AF-A0A839W9N2-F1
#
_cell.length_a   1.000
_cell.length_b   1.000
_cell.length_c   1.000
_cell.angle_alpha   90.00
_cell.angle_beta   90.00
_cell.angle_gamma   90.00
#
_symmetry.space_group_name_H-M   'P 1'
#
loop_
_entity.id
_entity.type
_entity.pdbx_description
1 polymer ?
#
loop_
_entity_poly.entity_id
_entity_poly.type
_entity_poly.pdbx_seq_one_letter_code
_entity_poly.pdbx_strand_id
1 'polypeptide(L)'
;MGNSSVESVRWMLCLGVLAALQGMAGYAVAASQSQSFTFENYKGQDNDTAKKLAGSELSSRFPTGSKLDDAIKILNEAGAECRILEKYPDFIYCTYEHADAGLRGMFVTVEWKVLVYFDKATSTTTRIEVNRGLTGL
;
A
#
# COMPACT_ATOMS: atom_id res chain seq x y z
N MET A 1 -37.41 52.57 41.66
CA MET A 1 -38.68 52.22 40.98
C MET A 1 -38.27 51.38 39.77
N GLY A 2 -38.28 50.05 39.77
CA GLY A 2 -39.25 49.13 40.37
C GLY A 2 -40.34 48.84 39.34
N ASN A 3 -40.12 47.84 38.48
CA ASN A 3 -41.12 46.82 38.08
C ASN A 3 -40.47 45.75 37.18
N SER A 4 -39.99 44.71 37.85
CA SER A 4 -40.38 43.30 37.76
C SER A 4 -40.77 42.63 36.43
N SER A 5 -40.42 41.33 36.42
CA SER A 5 -41.17 40.18 35.90
C SER A 5 -40.92 39.79 34.43
N VAL A 6 -40.63 38.55 34.03
CA VAL A 6 -40.32 37.22 34.62
C VAL A 6 -39.58 36.50 33.47
N GLU A 7 -38.52 35.70 33.68
CA GLU A 7 -38.56 34.22 33.54
C GLU A 7 -37.11 33.74 33.75
N SER A 8 -36.75 33.25 34.94
CA SER A 8 -36.89 31.86 35.38
C SER A 8 -36.17 30.85 34.47
N VAL A 9 -34.86 30.67 34.65
CA VAL A 9 -34.25 29.34 34.48
C VAL A 9 -33.11 29.18 35.48
N ARG A 10 -33.42 28.56 36.62
CA ARG A 10 -32.45 28.15 37.64
C ARG A 10 -32.60 26.63 37.80
N TRP A 11 -31.62 25.90 37.23
CA TRP A 11 -31.15 24.55 37.58
C TRP A 11 -32.11 23.37 37.43
N MET A 12 -31.78 22.42 36.55
CA MET A 12 -31.35 21.06 36.95
C MET A 12 -30.99 20.20 35.72
N LEU A 13 -29.71 19.82 35.68
CA LEU A 13 -29.17 18.49 35.39
C LEU A 13 -30.06 17.52 34.57
N CYS A 14 -29.67 17.31 33.32
CA CYS A 14 -29.72 15.97 32.73
C CYS A 14 -28.31 15.65 32.19
N LEU A 15 -27.63 14.73 32.87
CA LEU A 15 -26.61 13.90 32.26
C LEU A 15 -27.20 13.27 31.00
N GLY A 16 -26.49 13.34 29.89
CA GLY A 16 -26.84 12.53 28.74
C GLY A 16 -26.17 12.97 27.47
N VAL A 17 -25.26 12.11 27.01
CA VAL A 17 -24.73 12.04 25.64
C VAL A 17 -23.54 12.97 25.37
N LEU A 18 -22.36 12.35 25.49
CA LEU A 18 -21.15 12.71 24.77
C LEU A 18 -21.52 13.22 23.37
N ALA A 19 -21.38 14.53 23.15
CA ALA A 19 -21.29 15.07 21.80
C ALA A 19 -20.02 14.49 21.19
N ALA A 20 -20.23 13.47 20.36
CA ALA A 20 -19.21 12.80 19.57
C ALA A 20 -18.35 13.85 18.87
N LEU A 21 -17.05 13.76 19.15
CA LEU A 21 -16.02 14.55 18.51
C LEU A 21 -16.26 14.60 17.01
N GLN A 22 -16.33 15.82 16.50
CA GLN A 22 -15.96 16.15 15.15
C GLN A 22 -14.58 15.54 14.86
N GLY A 23 -14.56 14.58 13.94
CA GLY A 23 -13.38 13.86 13.51
C GLY A 23 -13.60 13.30 12.11
N MET A 24 -14.00 14.17 11.18
CA MET A 24 -13.77 13.94 9.76
C MET A 24 -12.26 13.93 9.51
N ALA A 25 -11.86 13.08 8.58
CA ALA A 25 -10.56 13.01 7.93
C ALA A 25 -9.44 12.25 8.66
N GLY A 26 -8.86 11.34 7.89
CA GLY A 26 -7.66 10.62 8.26
C GLY A 26 -7.97 9.20 8.69
N TYR A 27 -8.13 8.31 7.72
CA TYR A 27 -7.51 7.00 7.87
C TYR A 27 -6.05 7.29 8.17
N ALA A 28 -5.70 7.35 9.45
CA ALA A 28 -4.33 7.21 9.88
C ALA A 28 -3.94 5.79 9.47
N VAL A 29 -3.49 5.65 8.22
CA VAL A 29 -2.52 4.63 7.88
C VAL A 29 -1.40 4.95 8.85
N ALA A 30 -1.34 4.19 9.95
CA ALA A 30 -0.19 4.21 10.81
C ALA A 30 0.98 3.98 9.86
N ALA A 31 1.73 5.03 9.59
CA ALA A 31 3.04 4.95 8.96
C ALA A 31 3.92 4.22 9.97
N SER A 32 3.69 2.92 10.05
CA SER A 32 4.43 1.99 10.87
C SER A 32 5.83 1.99 10.28
N GLN A 33 6.73 2.65 11.00
CA GLN A 33 8.19 2.50 10.98
C GLN A 33 8.71 1.81 9.72
N SER A 34 9.31 2.57 8.80
CA SER A 34 10.04 2.14 7.58
C SER A 34 10.54 0.69 7.62
N GLN A 35 9.65 -0.28 7.42
CA GLN A 35 10.02 -1.64 7.15
C GLN A 35 10.48 -1.67 5.70
N SER A 36 11.58 -2.36 5.43
CA SER A 36 11.99 -2.64 4.06
C SER A 36 10.86 -3.42 3.37
N PHE A 37 10.56 -3.04 2.13
CA PHE A 37 9.59 -3.76 1.32
C PHE A 37 10.11 -5.20 1.11
N THR A 38 9.28 -6.20 1.42
CA THR A 38 9.50 -7.60 1.05
C THR A 38 8.19 -8.19 0.57
N PHE A 39 8.23 -9.16 -0.34
CA PHE A 39 7.03 -9.81 -0.86
C PHE A 39 6.35 -10.68 0.22
N GLU A 40 7.13 -11.18 1.16
CA GLU A 40 6.72 -11.98 2.31
C GLU A 40 5.82 -11.22 3.28
N ASN A 41 5.88 -9.89 3.30
CA ASN A 41 5.00 -9.04 4.12
C ASN A 41 3.51 -9.29 3.84
N TYR A 42 3.18 -9.79 2.64
CA TYR A 42 1.80 -10.06 2.22
C TYR A 42 1.44 -11.55 2.26
N LYS A 43 2.27 -12.37 2.91
CA LYS A 43 1.98 -13.79 3.10
C LYS A 43 0.69 -13.98 3.90
N GLY A 44 -0.09 -14.99 3.53
CA GLY A 44 -1.38 -15.30 4.16
C GLY A 44 -2.55 -14.46 3.64
N GLN A 45 -2.29 -13.43 2.83
CA GLN A 45 -3.32 -12.73 2.07
C GLN A 45 -3.67 -13.51 0.80
N ASP A 46 -4.92 -13.40 0.35
CA ASP A 46 -5.32 -13.85 -0.98
C ASP A 46 -4.63 -13.02 -2.08
N ASN A 47 -4.62 -13.51 -3.32
CA ASN A 47 -3.90 -12.86 -4.41
C ASN A 47 -4.38 -11.42 -4.69
N ASP A 48 -5.68 -11.17 -4.61
CA ASP A 48 -6.25 -9.85 -4.91
C ASP A 48 -5.98 -8.83 -3.81
N THR A 49 -6.00 -9.26 -2.55
CA THR A 49 -5.62 -8.41 -1.43
C THR A 49 -4.12 -8.14 -1.42
N ALA A 50 -3.30 -9.17 -1.61
CA ALA A 50 -1.85 -9.07 -1.63
C ALA A 50 -1.36 -8.11 -2.73
N LYS A 51 -1.86 -8.25 -3.96
CA LYS A 51 -1.46 -7.37 -5.09
C LYS A 51 -1.85 -5.91 -4.83
N LYS A 52 -3.02 -5.66 -4.22
CA LYS A 52 -3.49 -4.30 -3.90
C LYS A 52 -2.64 -3.65 -2.83
N LEU A 53 -2.33 -4.38 -1.75
CA LEU A 53 -1.51 -3.86 -0.65
C LEU A 53 -0.08 -3.58 -1.13
N ALA A 54 0.55 -4.54 -1.81
CA ALA A 54 1.89 -4.37 -2.38
C ALA A 54 1.95 -3.22 -3.40
N GLY A 55 0.95 -3.13 -4.29
CA GLY A 55 0.85 -2.05 -5.26
C GLY A 55 0.68 -0.68 -4.60
N SER A 56 -0.12 -0.59 -3.54
CA SER A 56 -0.30 0.65 -2.78
C SER A 56 0.97 1.07 -2.06
N GLU A 57 1.69 0.14 -1.42
CA GLU A 57 2.94 0.44 -0.73
C GLU A 57 4.02 0.90 -1.70
N LEU A 58 4.24 0.16 -2.80
CA LEU A 58 5.23 0.53 -3.82
C LEU A 58 4.88 1.86 -4.49
N SER A 59 3.61 2.12 -4.80
CA SER A 59 3.19 3.40 -5.38
C SER A 59 3.36 4.56 -4.40
N SER A 60 3.16 4.33 -3.09
CA SER A 60 3.40 5.34 -2.06
C SER A 60 4.90 5.58 -1.84
N ARG A 61 5.74 4.56 -1.99
CA ARG A 61 7.19 4.65 -1.82
C ARG A 61 7.87 5.26 -3.05
N PHE A 62 7.34 5.01 -4.24
CA PHE A 62 7.85 5.50 -5.52
C PHE A 62 6.76 6.22 -6.32
N PRO A 63 6.26 7.38 -5.83
CA PRO A 63 5.29 8.18 -6.57
C PRO A 63 5.86 8.64 -7.93
N THR A 64 4.99 9.05 -8.84
CA THR A 64 5.38 9.59 -10.15
C THR A 64 6.47 10.67 -10.01
N GLY A 65 7.55 10.56 -10.78
CA GLY A 65 8.71 11.44 -10.71
C GLY A 65 9.84 10.92 -9.81
N SER A 66 9.64 9.80 -9.10
CA SER A 66 10.73 9.15 -8.35
C SER A 66 11.80 8.59 -9.28
N LYS A 67 13.05 8.50 -8.82
CA LYS A 67 14.11 7.92 -9.64
C LYS A 67 13.84 6.44 -9.89
N LEU A 68 14.01 6.02 -11.14
CA LEU A 68 13.83 4.63 -11.54
C LEU A 68 14.78 3.67 -10.79
N ASP A 69 16.04 4.07 -10.63
CA ASP A 69 17.07 3.26 -9.97
C ASP A 69 16.73 2.91 -8.52
N ASP A 70 16.04 3.80 -7.81
CA ASP A 70 15.64 3.56 -6.41
C ASP A 70 14.58 2.45 -6.34
N ALA A 71 13.64 2.43 -7.30
CA ALA A 71 12.63 1.38 -7.40
C ALA A 71 13.28 0.03 -7.77
N ILE A 72 14.18 0.01 -8.75
CA ILE A 72 14.93 -1.20 -9.15
C ILE A 72 15.71 -1.75 -7.96
N LYS A 73 16.46 -0.87 -7.26
CA LYS A 73 17.30 -1.27 -6.13
C LYS A 73 16.48 -1.94 -5.04
N ILE A 74 15.37 -1.32 -4.63
CA ILE A 74 14.52 -1.87 -3.56
C ILE A 74 13.87 -3.20 -3.98
N LEU A 75 13.45 -3.34 -5.24
CA LEU A 75 12.89 -4.60 -5.74
C LEU A 75 13.95 -5.71 -5.80
N ASN A 76 15.17 -5.40 -6.24
CA ASN A 76 16.28 -6.35 -6.22
C ASN A 76 16.69 -6.73 -4.79
N GLU A 77 16.72 -5.77 -3.86
CA GLU A 77 16.98 -6.03 -2.44
C GLU A 77 15.87 -6.90 -1.80
N ALA A 78 14.64 -6.81 -2.31
CA ALA A 78 13.53 -7.70 -1.95
C ALA A 78 13.59 -9.07 -2.64
N GLY A 79 14.62 -9.34 -3.46
CA GLY A 79 14.84 -10.62 -4.13
C GLY A 79 14.24 -10.74 -5.53
N ALA A 80 13.63 -9.67 -6.07
CA ALA A 80 13.14 -9.71 -7.46
C ALA A 80 14.28 -9.61 -8.47
N GLU A 81 14.11 -10.26 -9.62
CA GLU A 81 14.98 -10.10 -10.77
C GLU A 81 14.36 -9.09 -11.75
N CYS A 82 14.97 -7.91 -11.88
CA CYS A 82 14.51 -6.85 -12.77
C CYS A 82 15.22 -6.87 -14.14
N ARG A 83 14.44 -6.83 -15.23
CA ARG A 83 14.94 -6.79 -16.61
C ARG A 83 14.13 -5.83 -17.48
N ILE A 84 14.79 -5.16 -18.41
CA ILE A 84 14.14 -4.44 -19.51
C ILE A 84 13.85 -5.45 -20.62
N LEU A 85 12.61 -5.50 -21.08
CA LEU A 85 12.25 -6.32 -22.24
C LEU A 85 12.40 -5.44 -23.49
N GLU A 86 13.31 -5.80 -24.41
CA GLU A 86 13.58 -5.00 -25.62
C GLU A 86 12.31 -4.72 -26.45
N LYS A 87 11.38 -5.68 -26.45
CA LYS A 87 10.07 -5.57 -27.13
C LYS A 87 9.12 -4.57 -26.46
N TYR A 88 9.28 -4.31 -25.17
CA TYR A 88 8.43 -3.43 -24.38
C TYR A 88 9.30 -2.49 -23.53
N PRO A 89 9.96 -1.52 -24.14
CA PRO A 89 10.96 -0.70 -23.47
C PRO A 89 10.38 0.34 -22.50
N ASP A 90 9.05 0.40 -22.35
CA ASP A 90 8.35 1.44 -21.58
C ASP A 90 8.18 1.06 -20.09
N PHE A 91 8.61 -0.13 -19.72
CA PHE A 91 8.64 -0.58 -18.34
C PHE A 91 9.81 -1.53 -18.06
N ILE A 92 10.20 -1.58 -16.80
CA ILE A 92 11.05 -2.64 -16.27
C ILE A 92 10.14 -3.73 -15.73
N TYR A 93 10.46 -4.97 -16.07
CA TYR A 93 9.76 -6.15 -15.61
C TYR A 93 10.58 -6.81 -14.50
N CYS A 94 10.05 -6.83 -13.28
CA CYS A 94 10.67 -7.49 -12.14
C CYS A 94 9.85 -8.70 -11.70
N THR A 95 10.50 -9.84 -11.54
CA THR A 95 9.86 -11.09 -11.11
C THR A 95 10.44 -11.60 -9.81
N TYR A 96 9.58 -12.08 -8.92
CA TYR A 96 10.00 -12.79 -7.72
C TYR A 96 9.18 -14.08 -7.59
N GLU A 97 9.87 -15.21 -7.49
CA GLU A 97 9.26 -16.53 -7.38
C GLU A 97 9.74 -17.21 -6.11
N HIS A 98 8.81 -17.78 -5.35
CA HIS A 98 9.15 -18.58 -4.19
C HIS A 98 8.16 -19.73 -3.99
N ALA A 99 8.62 -20.82 -3.38
CA ALA A 99 7.74 -21.92 -3.00
C ALA A 99 6.67 -21.44 -1.99
N ASP A 100 5.42 -21.86 -2.16
CA ASP A 100 4.38 -21.60 -1.17
C ASP A 100 4.74 -22.24 0.19
N ALA A 101 4.09 -21.82 1.27
CA ALA A 101 4.41 -22.33 2.59
C ALA A 101 3.86 -23.74 2.85
N GLY A 102 4.57 -24.52 3.66
CA GLY A 102 4.12 -25.82 4.14
C GLY A 102 4.12 -26.91 3.05
N LEU A 103 3.32 -27.97 3.25
CA LEU A 103 3.24 -29.10 2.31
C LEU A 103 2.82 -28.69 0.89
N ARG A 104 2.11 -27.57 0.73
CA ARG A 104 1.71 -27.05 -0.60
C ARG A 104 2.89 -26.49 -1.38
N GLY A 105 3.96 -26.05 -0.72
CA GLY A 105 5.17 -25.53 -1.35
C GLY A 105 5.93 -26.52 -2.22
N MET A 106 5.63 -27.83 -2.09
CA MET A 106 6.20 -28.86 -2.96
C MET A 106 5.56 -28.87 -4.36
N PHE A 107 4.38 -28.26 -4.53
CA PHE A 107 3.61 -28.32 -5.77
C PHE A 107 3.14 -26.95 -6.27
N VAL A 108 3.24 -25.91 -5.43
CA VAL A 108 2.76 -24.56 -5.73
C VAL A 108 3.88 -23.55 -5.50
N THR A 109 4.16 -22.77 -6.53
CA THR A 109 5.03 -21.60 -6.52
C THR A 109 4.16 -20.34 -6.50
N VAL A 110 4.50 -19.39 -5.65
CA VAL A 110 3.96 -18.03 -5.68
C VAL A 110 4.85 -17.20 -6.59
N GLU A 111 4.24 -16.58 -7.60
CA GLU A 111 4.94 -15.71 -8.55
C GLU A 111 4.43 -14.28 -8.40
N TRP A 112 5.36 -13.34 -8.24
CA TRP A 112 5.12 -11.90 -8.22
C TRP A 112 5.68 -11.27 -9.48
N LYS A 113 4.89 -10.38 -10.08
CA LYS A 113 5.26 -9.60 -11.27
C LYS A 113 5.07 -8.14 -10.96
N VAL A 114 6.13 -7.37 -11.03
CA VAL A 114 6.10 -5.91 -10.84
C VAL A 114 6.51 -5.26 -12.15
N LEU A 115 5.63 -4.41 -12.67
CA LEU A 115 5.88 -3.58 -13.84
C LEU A 115 6.14 -2.15 -13.35
N VAL A 116 7.36 -1.68 -13.52
CA VAL A 116 7.75 -0.30 -13.20
C VAL A 116 7.79 0.49 -14.50
N TYR A 117 6.74 1.26 -14.77
CA TYR A 117 6.68 2.16 -15.91
C TYR A 117 7.49 3.41 -15.62
N PHE A 118 8.19 3.91 -16.63
CA PHE A 118 9.08 5.05 -16.46
C PHE A 118 9.13 5.95 -17.71
N ASP A 119 9.45 7.21 -17.49
CA ASP A 119 9.80 8.14 -18.55
C ASP A 119 11.29 7.95 -18.89
N LYS A 120 11.60 7.64 -20.15
CA LYS A 120 12.98 7.38 -20.60
C LYS A 120 13.85 8.63 -20.60
N ALA A 121 13.28 9.80 -20.86
CA ALA A 121 14.04 11.05 -20.96
C ALA A 121 14.52 11.49 -19.57
N THR A 122 13.68 11.32 -18.55
CA THR A 122 14.00 11.73 -17.17
C THR A 122 14.47 10.58 -16.28
N SER A 123 14.31 9.32 -16.73
CA SER A 123 14.57 8.12 -15.93
C SER A 123 13.81 8.12 -14.61
N THR A 124 12.56 8.56 -14.64
CA THR A 124 11.68 8.62 -13.46
C THR A 124 10.46 7.74 -13.60
N THR A 125 10.00 7.16 -12.50
CA THR A 125 8.80 6.33 -12.44
C THR A 125 7.57 7.14 -12.85
N THR A 126 6.66 6.50 -13.58
CA THR A 126 5.36 7.07 -13.92
C THR A 126 4.24 6.34 -13.18
N ARG A 127 4.36 5.02 -13.07
CA ARG A 127 3.40 4.13 -12.43
C ARG A 127 4.04 2.79 -12.08
N ILE A 128 3.53 2.13 -11.05
CA ILE A 128 3.88 0.75 -10.71
C ILE A 128 2.63 -0.11 -10.77
N GLU A 129 2.70 -1.24 -11.45
CA GLU A 129 1.66 -2.27 -11.42
C GLU A 129 2.20 -3.54 -10.78
N VAL A 130 1.41 -4.17 -9.93
CA VAL A 130 1.77 -5.42 -9.25
C VAL A 130 0.74 -6.48 -9.58
N ASN A 131 1.24 -7.66 -9.95
CA ASN A 131 0.47 -8.86 -10.15
C ASN A 131 1.07 -9.98 -9.31
N ARG A 132 0.20 -10.91 -8.86
CA ARG A 132 0.59 -12.07 -8.08
C ARG A 132 -0.23 -13.26 -8.56
N GLY A 133 0.47 -14.34 -8.86
CA GLY A 133 -0.10 -15.61 -9.30
C GLY A 133 0.34 -16.76 -8.41
N LEU A 134 -0.38 -17.88 -8.56
CA LEU A 134 0.04 -19.18 -8.08
C LEU A 134 0.22 -20.07 -9.30
N THR A 135 1.37 -20.73 -9.39
CA THR A 135 1.71 -21.65 -10.49
C THR A 135 2.02 -23.00 -9.88
N GLY A 136 1.44 -24.08 -10.39
CA GLY A 136 1.59 -25.41 -9.78
C GLY A 136 0.96 -26.54 -10.58
N LEU A 137 1.38 -27.77 -10.27
CA LEU A 137 0.97 -29.03 -10.92
C LEU A 137 -0.43 -29.50 -10.48
#